data_AF-U2DV92-F1
#
_entry.id   AF-U2DV92-F1
#
_cell.length_a   1.000
_cell.length_b   1.000
_cell.length_c   1.000
_cell.angle_alpha   90.00
_cell.angle_beta   90.00
_cell.angle_gamma   90.00
#
_symmetry.space_group_name_H-M   'P 1'
#
loop_
_entity.id
_entity.type
_entity.pdbx_description
1 polymer ?
#
loop_
_entity_poly.entity_id
_entity_poly.type
_entity_poly.pdbx_seq_one_letter_code
_entity_poly.pdbx_strand_id
1 'polypeptide(L)'
;MEKVSIDYCRVSSNDQKEDLKRQIQAVSDYCVSKGYKFRIIQDLGSGLNYKKKGLKELIQLICNNQIDRIIINYKDRLIRFGYEIIEQLCNQNDVKIDVINCTEDKTYEEELVADVLSIITVFSSKLYGSRSRKTIKIKKELLALINQH
;
A
#
# COMPACT_ATOMS: atom_id res chain seq x y z
N MET A 1 21.89 19.53 -2.56
CA MET A 1 21.33 18.55 -3.52
C MET A 1 19.86 18.89 -3.71
N GLU A 2 19.37 18.88 -4.94
CA GLU A 2 17.96 19.10 -5.24
C GLU A 2 17.17 17.87 -4.74
N LYS A 3 16.20 18.08 -3.84
CA LYS A 3 15.34 17.00 -3.35
C LYS A 3 14.32 16.65 -4.43
N VAL A 4 13.97 15.38 -4.52
CA VAL A 4 12.97 14.88 -5.49
C VAL A 4 11.72 14.42 -4.76
N SER A 5 10.57 14.57 -5.41
CA SER A 5 9.33 14.01 -4.91
C SER A 5 9.20 12.53 -5.32
N ILE A 6 8.56 11.71 -4.50
CA ILE A 6 8.34 10.29 -4.80
C ILE A 6 6.86 10.04 -5.02
N ASP A 7 6.52 9.52 -6.19
CA ASP A 7 5.23 8.89 -6.42
C ASP A 7 5.32 7.42 -5.97
N TYR A 8 4.53 7.04 -4.96
CA TYR A 8 4.47 5.66 -4.48
C TYR A 8 3.15 5.00 -4.88
N CYS A 9 3.26 4.02 -5.78
CA CYS A 9 2.14 3.25 -6.30
C CYS A 9 2.19 1.78 -5.87
N ARG A 10 1.03 1.18 -5.55
CA ARG A 10 0.96 -0.22 -5.10
C ARG A 10 -0.33 -0.91 -5.52
N VAL A 11 -0.19 -2.13 -6.01
CA VAL A 11 -1.30 -3.09 -6.22
C VAL A 11 -1.03 -4.39 -5.47
N SER A 12 -2.08 -5.13 -5.10
CA SER A 12 -1.94 -6.36 -4.33
C SER A 12 -1.63 -7.60 -5.17
N SER A 13 -2.06 -7.64 -6.44
CA SER A 13 -1.85 -8.78 -7.34
C SER A 13 -1.33 -8.35 -8.72
N ASN A 14 -0.73 -9.30 -9.44
CA ASN A 14 -0.19 -9.07 -10.79
C ASN A 14 -1.29 -8.86 -11.83
N ASP A 15 -2.50 -9.31 -11.53
CA ASP A 15 -3.66 -9.16 -12.41
C ASP A 15 -4.12 -7.69 -12.47
N GLN A 16 -3.69 -6.88 -11.50
CA GLN A 16 -3.98 -5.46 -11.35
C GLN A 16 -2.93 -4.56 -12.04
N LYS A 17 -2.15 -5.09 -12.99
CA LYS A 17 -1.09 -4.32 -13.67
C LYS A 17 -1.61 -3.13 -14.49
N GLU A 18 -2.77 -3.27 -15.12
CA GLU A 18 -3.38 -2.15 -15.85
C GLU A 18 -3.87 -1.06 -14.90
N ASP A 19 -4.37 -1.43 -13.72
CA ASP A 19 -4.74 -0.48 -12.67
C ASP A 19 -3.49 0.25 -12.13
N LEU A 20 -2.38 -0.46 -11.95
CA LEU A 20 -1.11 0.15 -11.56
C LEU A 20 -0.66 1.21 -12.58
N LYS A 21 -0.77 0.93 -13.88
CA LYS A 21 -0.45 1.92 -14.93
C LYS A 21 -1.36 3.14 -14.86
N ARG A 22 -2.66 2.96 -14.63
CA ARG A 22 -3.62 4.07 -14.48
C ARG A 22 -3.29 4.93 -13.26
N GLN A 23 -2.95 4.30 -12.13
CA GLN A 23 -2.54 5.01 -10.92
C GLN A 23 -1.27 5.83 -11.16
N ILE A 24 -0.25 5.21 -11.77
CA ILE A 24 1.00 5.90 -12.12
C ILE A 24 0.72 7.09 -13.05
N GLN A 25 -0.15 6.93 -14.05
CA GLN A 25 -0.48 8.02 -14.96
C GLN A 25 -1.17 9.17 -14.23
N ALA A 26 -2.18 8.89 -13.40
CA ALA A 26 -2.91 9.91 -12.65
C ALA A 26 -1.98 10.71 -11.70
N VAL A 27 -1.08 10.02 -10.99
CA VAL A 27 -0.13 10.68 -10.09
C VAL A 27 0.95 11.44 -10.89
N SER A 28 1.39 10.90 -12.02
CA SER A 28 2.35 11.57 -12.90
C SER A 28 1.78 12.87 -13.47
N ASP A 29 0.54 12.84 -13.94
CA ASP A 29 -0.16 14.03 -14.45
C ASP A 29 -0.31 15.10 -13.36
N TYR A 30 -0.63 14.67 -12.14
CA TYR A 30 -0.64 15.55 -10.97
C TYR A 30 0.74 16.18 -10.73
N CYS A 31 1.81 15.39 -10.70
CA CYS A 31 3.17 15.89 -10.48
C CYS A 31 3.61 16.87 -11.57
N VAL A 32 3.35 16.55 -12.84
CA VAL A 32 3.65 17.42 -13.98
C VAL A 32 2.88 18.74 -13.90
N SER A 33 1.58 18.69 -13.57
CA SER A 33 0.75 19.90 -13.42
C SER A 33 1.25 20.86 -12.33
N LYS A 34 1.95 20.32 -11.32
CA LYS A 34 2.54 21.08 -10.21
C LYS A 34 3.99 21.48 -10.46
N GLY A 35 4.59 21.04 -11.57
CA GLY A 35 6.00 21.29 -11.89
C GLY A 35 6.98 20.55 -10.98
N TYR A 36 6.55 19.46 -10.34
CA TYR A 36 7.40 18.69 -9.44
C TYR A 36 8.35 17.80 -10.24
N LYS A 37 9.62 17.76 -9.84
CA LYS A 37 10.55 16.69 -10.25
C LYS A 37 10.26 15.47 -9.38
N PHE A 38 9.87 14.38 -10.01
CA PHE A 38 9.46 13.18 -9.29
C PHE A 38 10.10 11.90 -9.82
N ARG A 39 10.14 10.89 -8.96
CA ARG A 39 10.52 9.51 -9.29
C ARG A 39 9.41 8.57 -8.83
N ILE A 40 9.10 7.58 -9.65
CA ILE A 40 8.10 6.58 -9.33
C ILE A 40 8.75 5.41 -8.60
N ILE A 41 8.15 4.99 -7.49
CA ILE A 41 8.42 3.75 -6.78
C ILE A 41 7.13 2.93 -6.82
N GLN A 42 7.22 1.69 -7.30
CA GLN A 42 6.07 0.79 -7.38
C GLN A 42 6.32 -0.50 -6.61
N ASP A 43 5.27 -1.05 -6.04
CA ASP A 43 5.31 -2.31 -5.29
C ASP A 43 4.16 -3.23 -5.66
N LEU A 44 4.45 -4.53 -5.63
CA LEU A 44 3.48 -5.60 -5.80
C LEU A 44 3.29 -6.35 -4.47
N GLY A 45 2.04 -6.45 -4.03
CA GLY A 45 1.62 -7.20 -2.86
C GLY A 45 0.77 -6.40 -1.89
N SER A 46 0.19 -7.12 -0.94
CA SER A 46 -0.71 -6.59 0.10
C SER A 46 -0.14 -5.37 0.85
N GLY A 47 -1.05 -4.49 1.30
CA GLY A 47 -0.75 -3.36 2.18
C GLY A 47 -0.23 -3.78 3.56
N LEU A 48 -0.41 -5.04 3.94
CA LEU A 48 0.12 -5.64 5.17
C LEU A 48 1.56 -6.15 5.04
N ASN A 49 2.10 -6.23 3.82
CA ASN A 49 3.48 -6.64 3.60
C ASN A 49 4.43 -5.45 3.79
N TYR A 50 5.04 -5.32 4.97
CA TYR A 50 6.00 -4.25 5.27
C TYR A 50 7.43 -4.54 4.77
N LYS A 51 7.66 -5.66 4.08
CA LYS A 51 9.00 -6.07 3.61
C LYS A 51 9.24 -5.79 2.12
N LYS A 52 8.30 -5.15 1.45
CA LYS A 52 8.37 -4.83 0.02
C LYS A 52 9.57 -3.94 -0.30
N LYS A 53 10.15 -4.12 -1.49
CA LYS A 53 11.40 -3.46 -1.87
C LYS A 53 11.20 -1.95 -2.04
N GLY A 54 10.11 -1.53 -2.70
CA GLY A 54 9.80 -0.13 -2.89
C GLY A 54 9.56 0.60 -1.56
N LEU A 55 8.79 0.01 -0.65
CA LEU A 55 8.56 0.59 0.68
C LEU A 55 9.86 0.76 1.48
N LYS A 56 10.77 -0.23 1.43
CA LYS A 56 12.08 -0.12 2.08
C LYS A 56 12.93 0.98 1.48
N GLU A 57 12.95 1.08 0.16
CA GLU A 57 13.64 2.15 -0.55
C GLU A 57 13.07 3.52 -0.16
N LEU A 58 11.74 3.66 -0.13
CA LEU A 58 11.07 4.89 0.28
C LEU A 58 11.48 5.31 1.70
N ILE A 59 11.46 4.39 2.66
CA ILE A 59 11.88 4.65 4.05
C ILE A 59 13.35 5.09 4.09
N GLN A 60 14.23 4.44 3.32
CA GLN A 60 15.64 4.80 3.26
C GLN A 60 15.83 6.22 2.68
N LEU A 61 15.07 6.58 1.65
CA LEU A 61 15.11 7.92 1.06
C LEU A 61 14.63 9.01 2.03
N ILE A 62 13.60 8.72 2.83
CA ILE A 62 13.13 9.61 3.91
C ILE A 62 14.24 9.82 4.93
N CYS A 63 14.79 8.73 5.49
CA CYS A 63 15.81 8.79 6.54
C CYS A 63 17.11 9.46 6.08
N ASN A 64 17.43 9.38 4.78
CA ASN A 64 18.61 10.01 4.20
C ASN A 64 18.36 11.46 3.76
N ASN A 65 17.17 12.03 4.01
CA ASN A 65 16.79 13.39 3.59
C ASN A 65 16.94 13.64 2.08
N GLN A 66 16.73 12.61 1.25
CA GLN A 66 16.89 12.68 -0.21
C GLN A 66 15.63 13.13 -0.94
N ILE A 67 14.50 13.21 -0.23
CA ILE A 67 13.19 13.53 -0.77
C ILE A 67 12.53 14.65 0.03
N ASP A 68 11.59 15.36 -0.57
CA ASP A 68 10.82 16.44 0.05
C ASP A 68 9.32 16.16 0.12
N ARG A 69 8.84 15.24 -0.73
CA ARG A 69 7.43 14.91 -0.85
C ARG A 69 7.23 13.46 -1.24
N ILE A 70 6.16 12.88 -0.73
CA ILE A 70 5.60 11.60 -1.16
C ILE A 70 4.21 11.90 -1.69
N ILE A 71 3.89 11.39 -2.88
CA ILE A 71 2.57 11.44 -3.47
C ILE A 71 2.01 10.03 -3.49
N ILE A 72 0.81 9.87 -2.97
CA ILE A 72 0.08 8.60 -2.95
C ILE A 72 -1.36 8.82 -3.40
N ASN A 73 -1.97 7.79 -3.98
CA ASN A 73 -3.38 7.86 -4.36
C ASN A 73 -4.29 7.84 -3.11
N TYR A 74 -4.08 6.84 -2.24
CA TYR A 74 -4.80 6.65 -0.97
C TYR A 74 -3.84 6.28 0.15
N LYS A 75 -4.19 6.58 1.41
CA LYS A 75 -3.33 6.30 2.58
C LYS A 75 -2.91 4.83 2.70
N ASP A 76 -3.81 3.91 2.37
CA ASP A 76 -3.57 2.47 2.47
C ASP A 76 -2.91 1.83 1.24
N ARG A 77 -2.70 2.63 0.18
CA ARG A 77 -1.79 2.26 -0.91
C ARG A 77 -0.36 2.25 -0.41
N LEU A 78 -0.02 3.14 0.53
CA LEU A 78 1.26 3.12 1.23
C LEU A 78 1.36 1.87 2.14
N ILE A 79 0.51 1.80 3.17
CA ILE A 79 0.47 0.71 4.15
C ILE A 79 -0.93 0.55 4.75
N ARG A 80 -1.36 -0.69 5.01
CA ARG A 80 -2.72 -0.94 5.50
C ARG A 80 -2.95 -0.43 6.94
N PHE A 81 -1.94 -0.58 7.80
CA PHE A 81 -1.94 -0.06 9.16
C PHE A 81 -0.61 0.60 9.48
N GLY A 82 -0.64 1.59 10.38
CA GLY A 82 0.56 2.33 10.81
C GLY A 82 0.93 3.49 9.90
N TYR A 83 -0.01 3.99 9.08
CA TYR A 83 0.18 5.19 8.26
C TYR A 83 0.69 6.35 9.11
N GLU A 84 0.13 6.52 10.31
CA GLU A 84 0.48 7.55 11.28
C GLU A 84 1.96 7.49 11.68
N ILE A 85 2.55 6.28 11.73
CA ILE A 85 3.97 6.09 12.05
C ILE A 85 4.83 6.63 10.90
N ILE A 86 4.46 6.35 9.65
CA ILE A 86 5.18 6.88 8.48
C ILE A 86 4.98 8.38 8.36
N GLU A 87 3.77 8.89 8.65
CA GLU A 87 3.49 10.33 8.67
C GLU A 87 4.35 11.06 9.72
N GLN A 88 4.48 10.51 10.93
CA GLN A 88 5.39 11.03 11.94
C GLN A 88 6.85 11.00 11.49
N LEU A 89 7.30 9.92 10.87
CA LEU A 89 8.65 9.81 10.31
C LEU A 89 8.89 10.87 9.23
N CYS A 90 7.91 11.10 8.36
CA CYS A 90 8.00 12.11 7.31
C CYS A 90 8.08 13.53 7.90
N ASN A 91 7.23 13.83 8.89
CA ASN A 91 7.23 15.12 9.59
C ASN A 91 8.57 15.42 10.27
N GLN A 92 9.23 14.41 10.84
CA GLN A 92 10.56 14.57 11.45
C GLN A 92 11.68 14.84 10.45
N ASN A 93 11.48 14.49 9.17
CA ASN A 93 12.48 14.65 8.10
C ASN A 93 12.07 15.73 7.08
N ASP A 94 11.12 16.61 7.44
CA ASP A 94 10.58 17.66 6.57
C ASP A 94 10.04 17.14 5.21
N VAL A 95 9.46 15.94 5.21
CA VAL A 95 8.84 15.31 4.03
C VAL A 95 7.33 15.49 4.09
N LYS A 96 6.72 16.03 3.03
CA LYS A 96 5.26 16.17 2.91
C LYS A 96 4.63 14.94 2.29
N ILE A 97 3.42 14.58 2.72
CA ILE A 97 2.63 13.51 2.07
C ILE A 97 1.40 14.14 1.42
N ASP A 98 1.29 13.99 0.10
CA ASP A 98 0.12 14.41 -0.69
C ASP A 98 -0.73 13.18 -1.03
N VAL A 99 -2.02 13.24 -0.70
CA VAL A 99 -3.00 12.20 -1.05
C VAL A 99 -3.94 12.74 -2.11
N ILE A 100 -3.95 12.16 -3.32
CA ILE A 100 -4.68 12.73 -4.47
C ILE A 100 -6.09 12.15 -4.68
N ASN A 101 -6.42 11.00 -4.07
CA ASN A 101 -7.75 10.35 -4.11
C ASN A 101 -8.38 10.27 -5.52
N CYS A 102 -7.62 9.82 -6.52
CA CYS A 102 -8.00 9.92 -7.93
C CYS A 102 -8.85 8.76 -8.49
N THR A 103 -9.07 7.64 -7.78
CA THR A 103 -9.80 6.48 -8.35
C THR A 103 -10.64 5.65 -7.36
N GLU A 104 -11.97 5.61 -7.54
CA GLU A 104 -12.83 4.57 -6.96
C GLU A 104 -12.64 3.24 -7.72
N ASP A 105 -11.57 2.51 -7.41
CA ASP A 105 -11.28 1.22 -8.06
C ASP A 105 -12.02 0.08 -7.34
N LYS A 106 -12.91 -0.68 -8.01
CA LYS A 106 -13.53 -1.92 -7.45
C LYS A 106 -12.49 -2.89 -6.86
N THR A 107 -11.33 -2.94 -7.50
CA THR A 107 -10.11 -3.63 -7.08
C THR A 107 -9.71 -3.33 -5.63
N TYR A 108 -9.99 -2.12 -5.13
CA TYR A 108 -9.71 -1.70 -3.77
C TYR A 108 -10.46 -2.50 -2.71
N GLU A 109 -11.76 -2.71 -2.91
CA GLU A 109 -12.62 -3.42 -1.96
C GLU A 109 -12.17 -4.88 -1.84
N GLU A 110 -11.88 -5.52 -2.97
CA GLU A 110 -11.33 -6.88 -3.04
C GLU A 110 -9.99 -6.98 -2.27
N GLU A 111 -9.10 -6.00 -2.45
CA GLU A 111 -7.83 -5.94 -1.72
C GLU A 111 -8.03 -5.80 -0.20
N LEU A 112 -8.98 -4.98 0.24
CA LEU A 112 -9.28 -4.78 1.65
C LEU A 112 -9.80 -6.07 2.30
N VAL A 113 -10.71 -6.77 1.62
CA VAL A 113 -11.26 -8.04 2.06
C VAL A 113 -10.16 -9.10 2.18
N ALA A 114 -9.28 -9.20 1.18
CA ALA A 114 -8.15 -10.13 1.21
C ALA A 114 -7.17 -9.86 2.38
N ASP A 115 -6.96 -8.58 2.72
CA ASP A 115 -6.14 -8.18 3.87
C ASP A 115 -6.80 -8.57 5.20
N VAL A 116 -8.11 -8.33 5.36
CA VAL A 116 -8.86 -8.74 6.56
C VAL A 116 -8.79 -10.26 6.76
N LEU A 117 -8.95 -11.05 5.70
CA LEU A 117 -8.79 -12.50 5.78
C LEU A 117 -7.41 -12.93 6.27
N SER A 118 -6.38 -12.27 5.76
CA SER A 118 -5.00 -12.58 6.10
C SER A 118 -4.78 -12.35 7.59
N ILE A 119 -5.34 -11.27 8.14
CA ILE A 119 -5.31 -10.96 9.57
C ILE A 119 -6.02 -12.05 10.38
N ILE A 120 -7.28 -12.37 10.04
CA ILE A 120 -8.06 -13.39 10.77
C ILE A 120 -7.36 -14.75 10.71
N THR A 121 -6.76 -15.11 9.57
CA THR A 121 -6.03 -16.37 9.40
C THR A 121 -4.80 -16.43 10.31
N VAL A 122 -4.03 -15.33 10.41
CA VAL A 122 -2.87 -15.25 11.30
C VAL A 122 -3.30 -15.39 12.77
N PHE A 123 -4.34 -14.68 13.19
CA PHE A 123 -4.86 -14.77 14.55
C PHE A 123 -5.42 -16.15 14.87
N SER A 124 -6.20 -16.74 13.96
CA SER A 124 -6.75 -18.10 14.11
C SER A 124 -5.63 -19.14 14.23
N SER A 125 -4.57 -19.00 13.42
CA SER A 125 -3.40 -19.87 13.48
C SER A 125 -2.64 -19.76 14.80
N LYS A 126 -2.54 -18.54 15.38
CA LYS A 126 -1.94 -18.33 16.70
C LYS A 126 -2.80 -18.87 17.84
N LEU A 127 -4.12 -18.71 17.75
CA LEU A 127 -5.07 -19.13 18.79
C LEU A 127 -5.27 -20.64 18.85
N TYR A 128 -5.41 -21.29 17.70
CA TYR A 128 -5.80 -22.71 17.64
C TYR A 128 -4.70 -23.62 17.08
N GLY A 129 -3.64 -23.05 16.51
CA GLY A 129 -2.63 -23.77 15.75
C GLY A 129 -2.95 -23.81 14.25
N SER A 130 -1.91 -23.73 13.41
CA SER A 130 -2.05 -23.62 11.95
C SER A 130 -2.71 -24.82 11.28
N ARG A 131 -2.63 -26.01 11.88
CA ARG A 131 -3.23 -27.27 11.39
C ARG A 131 -4.50 -27.69 12.13
N SER A 132 -5.03 -26.83 13.02
CA SER A 132 -6.23 -27.18 13.78
C SER A 132 -7.46 -27.27 12.87
N ARG A 133 -8.36 -28.21 13.16
CA ARG A 133 -9.65 -28.32 12.47
C ARG A 133 -10.45 -27.01 12.54
N LYS A 134 -10.30 -26.25 13.63
CA LYS A 134 -10.97 -24.95 13.85
C LYS A 134 -10.42 -23.88 12.90
N THR A 135 -9.10 -23.78 12.76
CA THR A 135 -8.42 -22.84 11.84
C THR A 135 -8.79 -23.14 10.38
N ILE A 136 -8.82 -24.42 10.00
CA ILE A 136 -9.19 -24.85 8.65
C ILE A 136 -10.66 -24.51 8.36
N LYS A 137 -11.55 -24.75 9.33
CA LYS A 137 -12.98 -24.43 9.21
C LYS A 137 -13.22 -22.92 9.05
N ILE A 138 -12.63 -22.10 9.92
CA ILE A 138 -12.73 -20.63 9.85
C ILE A 138 -12.22 -20.12 8.50
N LYS A 139 -11.05 -20.60 8.04
CA LYS A 139 -10.51 -20.24 6.73
C LYS A 139 -11.47 -20.60 5.59
N LYS A 140 -12.11 -21.76 5.66
CA LYS A 140 -13.05 -22.24 4.62
C LYS A 140 -14.35 -21.42 4.61
N GLU A 141 -14.91 -21.11 5.77
CA GLU A 141 -16.11 -20.27 5.90
C GLU A 141 -15.85 -18.85 5.40
N LEU A 142 -14.70 -18.28 5.74
CA LEU A 142 -14.29 -16.96 5.28
C LEU A 142 -14.05 -16.88 3.77
N LEU A 143 -13.45 -17.91 3.16
CA LEU A 143 -13.30 -17.99 1.70
C LEU A 143 -14.65 -18.11 0.98
N ALA A 144 -15.63 -18.79 1.60
CA ALA A 144 -16.97 -18.93 1.02
C ALA A 144 -17.75 -17.61 1.01
N LEU A 145 -17.58 -16.76 2.04
CA LEU A 145 -18.21 -15.44 2.12
C LEU A 145 -17.75 -14.47 1.02
N ILE A 146 -16.51 -14.61 0.56
CA ILE A 146 -15.94 -13.71 -0.45
C ILE A 146 -16.40 -14.08 -1.85
N ASN A 147 -16.48 -15.38 -2.15
CA ASN A 147 -16.94 -15.84 -3.47
C ASN A 147 -18.44 -15.63 -3.71
N GLN A 148 -19.18 -15.04 -2.76
CA GLN A 148 -20.59 -14.67 -2.89
C GLN A 148 -20.80 -13.22 -3.35
N HIS A 149 -19.72 -12.44 -3.41
CA HIS A 149 -19.68 -11.06 -3.91
C HIS A 149 -18.72 -10.95 -5.08
#